data_AF-A0A7U6QN26-F1
#
_entry.id   AF-A0A7U6QN26-F1
#
_cell.length_a   1.000
_cell.length_b   1.000
_cell.length_c   1.000
_cell.angle_alpha   90.00
_cell.angle_beta   90.00
_cell.angle_gamma   90.00
#
_symmetry.space_group_name_H-M   'P 1'
#
loop_
_entity.id
_entity.type
_entity.pdbx_description
1 polymer ?
#
loop_
_entity_poly.entity_id
_entity_poly.type
_entity_poly.pdbx_seq_one_letter_code
_entity_poly.pdbx_strand_id
1 'polypeptide(L)' 'MPGPVFHALFPAEELNVTEEQALHSLDMIFQADIDPSEVAAMIVEPVQGEGGFHQVTPSFAKSTTRDL' A
#
# COMPACT_ATOMS: atom_id res chain seq x y z
N MET A 1 -9.27 -6.74 -21.53
CA MET A 1 -9.75 -6.47 -20.17
C MET A 1 -8.74 -5.54 -19.49
N PRO A 2 -9.11 -4.71 -18.51
CA PRO A 2 -8.12 -3.96 -17.73
C PRO A 2 -7.13 -4.92 -17.05
N GLY A 3 -5.91 -4.44 -16.77
CA GLY A 3 -4.88 -5.21 -16.06
C GLY A 3 -5.30 -5.60 -14.64
N PRO A 4 -4.54 -6.50 -13.98
CA PRO A 4 -4.84 -6.92 -12.61
C PRO A 4 -4.74 -5.75 -11.62
N VAL A 5 -5.50 -5.83 -10.53
CA VAL A 5 -5.48 -4.85 -9.44
C VAL A 5 -5.34 -5.60 -8.13
N PHE A 6 -4.39 -5.16 -7.30
CA PHE A 6 -4.09 -5.76 -5.99
C PHE A 6 -4.29 -4.73 -4.89
N HIS A 7 -4.53 -5.18 -3.66
CA HIS A 7 -4.82 -4.30 -2.52
C HIS A 7 -3.91 -4.66 -1.36
N ALA A 8 -2.96 -3.77 -1.07
CA ALA A 8 -2.17 -3.83 0.16
C ALA A 8 -2.98 -3.26 1.34
N LEU A 9 -2.53 -3.56 2.56
CA LEU A 9 -3.08 -2.95 3.76
C LEU A 9 -2.69 -1.46 3.84
N PHE A 10 -3.58 -0.66 4.41
CA PHE A 10 -3.28 0.73 4.78
C PHE A 10 -2.85 0.79 6.26
N PRO A 11 -1.81 1.56 6.63
CA PRO A 11 -1.41 1.71 8.03
C PRO A 11 -2.49 2.46 8.83
N ALA A 12 -3.01 1.82 9.88
CA ALA A 12 -4.05 2.35 10.74
C ALA A 12 -3.88 1.78 12.15
N GLU A 13 -3.16 2.51 13.01
CA GLU A 13 -2.88 2.06 14.38
C GLU A 13 -4.17 1.85 15.19
N GLU A 14 -5.22 2.64 14.94
CA GLU A 14 -6.52 2.51 15.60
C GLU A 14 -7.22 1.18 15.28
N LEU A 15 -6.84 0.55 14.15
CA LEU A 15 -7.31 -0.76 13.72
C LEU A 15 -6.28 -1.87 13.98
N ASN A 16 -5.21 -1.57 14.73
CA ASN A 16 -4.09 -2.46 15.02
C ASN A 16 -3.32 -2.91 13.76
N VAL A 17 -3.19 -2.02 12.76
CA VAL A 17 -2.36 -2.24 11.57
C VAL A 17 -1.18 -1.27 11.60
N THR A 18 0.02 -1.79 11.84
CA THR A 18 1.25 -0.99 11.85
C THR A 18 1.76 -0.69 10.44
N GLU A 19 2.63 0.32 10.30
CA GLU A 19 3.33 0.57 9.03
C GLU A 19 4.11 -0.66 8.53
N GLU A 20 4.75 -1.40 9.43
CA GLU A 20 5.50 -2.60 9.10
C GLU A 20 4.60 -3.68 8.50
N GLN A 21 3.42 -3.88 9.08
CA GLN A 21 2.44 -4.83 8.54
C GLN A 21 1.91 -4.40 7.18
N ALA A 22 1.68 -3.09 6.99
CA ALA A 22 1.24 -2.54 5.72
C ALA A 22 2.31 -2.74 4.61
N LEU A 23 3.57 -2.42 4.90
CA LEU A 23 4.68 -2.65 3.97
C LEU A 23 4.89 -4.15 3.69
N HIS A 24 4.83 -5.00 4.71
CA HIS A 24 4.93 -6.43 4.53
C HIS A 24 3.83 -6.99 3.62
N SER A 25 2.61 -6.45 3.70
CA SER A 25 1.53 -6.86 2.78
C SER A 25 1.81 -6.51 1.32
N LEU A 26 2.51 -5.39 1.07
CA LEU A 26 2.96 -5.01 -0.26
C LEU A 26 4.06 -5.96 -0.75
N ASP A 27 5.03 -6.29 0.10
CA ASP A 27 6.09 -7.26 -0.22
C ASP A 27 5.50 -8.64 -0.58
N MET A 28 4.46 -9.07 0.13
CA MET A 28 3.76 -10.32 -0.15
C MET A 28 3.08 -10.32 -1.52
N ILE A 29 2.47 -9.19 -1.93
CA ILE A 29 1.89 -9.04 -3.28
C ILE A 29 3.00 -9.15 -4.33
N PHE A 30 4.14 -8.51 -4.11
CA PHE A 30 5.27 -8.60 -5.04
C PHE A 30 5.87 -10.01 -5.13
N GLN A 31 5.86 -10.74 -4.03
CA GLN A 31 6.40 -12.10 -4.00
C GLN A 31 5.44 -13.13 -4.60
N ALA A 32 4.12 -12.96 -4.41
CA ALA A 32 3.13 -13.98 -4.73
C ALA A 32 2.36 -13.70 -6.03
N ASP A 33 2.10 -12.44 -6.36
CA ASP A 33 1.06 -12.06 -7.33
C ASP A 33 1.58 -11.31 -8.56
N ILE A 34 2.59 -10.43 -8.41
CA ILE A 34 3.09 -9.60 -9.53
C ILE A 34 4.55 -9.18 -9.37
N ASP A 35 5.34 -9.22 -10.45
CA ASP A 35 6.69 -8.64 -10.43
C ASP A 35 6.60 -7.11 -10.30
N PRO A 36 7.35 -6.46 -9.39
CA PRO A 36 7.33 -5.01 -9.22
C PRO A 36 7.52 -4.22 -10.52
N SER A 37 8.32 -4.73 -11.46
CA SER A 37 8.58 -4.08 -12.75
C SER A 37 7.37 -4.08 -13.70
N GLU A 38 6.36 -4.91 -13.43
CA GLU A 38 5.10 -4.96 -14.17
C GLU A 38 4.02 -4.05 -13.54
N VAL A 39 4.30 -3.41 -12.40
CA VAL A 39 3.38 -2.51 -11.71
C VAL A 39 3.43 -1.13 -12.35
N ALA A 40 2.39 -0.79 -13.12
CA ALA A 40 2.30 0.51 -13.77
C ALA A 40 2.09 1.68 -12.81
N ALA A 41 1.39 1.46 -11.69
CA ALA A 41 1.13 2.49 -10.70
C ALA A 41 0.73 1.90 -9.34
N MET A 42 1.12 2.60 -8.29
CA MET A 42 0.55 2.45 -6.95
C MET A 42 -0.28 3.70 -6.64
N ILE A 43 -1.48 3.49 -6.11
CA ILE A 43 -2.42 4.58 -5.79
C ILE A 43 -2.66 4.54 -4.28
N VAL A 44 -2.46 5.69 -3.63
CA VAL A 44 -2.69 5.87 -2.20
C VAL A 44 -3.35 7.24 -1.97
N GLU A 45 -4.36 7.28 -1.11
CA GLU A 45 -4.96 8.53 -0.67
C GLU A 45 -4.15 9.10 0.51
N PRO A 46 -3.84 10.41 0.54
CA PRO A 46 -3.19 11.02 1.70
C PRO A 46 -4.00 10.89 3.00
N VAL A 47 -5.33 10.87 2.86
CA VAL A 47 -6.30 10.55 3.90
C VAL A 47 -7.39 9.73 3.22
N GLN A 48 -7.71 8.54 3.74
CA GLN A 48 -8.79 7.73 3.17
C GLN A 48 -10.14 8.45 3.34
N GLY A 49 -10.95 8.52 2.29
CA GLY A 49 -12.31 9.08 2.40
C GLY A 49 -13.25 8.12 3.13
N GLU A 50 -14.00 7.34 2.36
CA GLU A 50 -14.94 6.32 2.87
C GLU A 50 -14.24 5.19 3.66
N GLY A 51 -12.90 5.10 3.56
CA GLY A 51 -12.09 4.12 4.28
C GLY A 51 -11.91 4.42 5.78
N GLY A 52 -12.45 5.54 6.29
CA GLY A 52 -12.44 5.84 7.73
C GLY A 52 -11.52 6.97 8.16
N PHE A 53 -11.10 7.85 7.24
CA PHE A 53 -10.31 9.05 7.55
C PHE A 53 -8.92 8.75 8.14
N HIS A 54 -8.37 7.57 7.86
CA HIS A 54 -7.00 7.21 8.24
C HIS A 54 -5.99 8.04 7.45
N GLN A 55 -5.07 8.69 8.16
CA GLN A 55 -4.07 9.56 7.58
C GLN A 55 -2.80 8.78 7.24
N VAL A 56 -2.29 8.98 6.03
CA VAL A 56 -0.99 8.42 5.66
C VAL A 56 0.11 9.13 6.45
N THR A 57 1.06 8.36 6.98
CA THR A 57 2.23 8.95 7.61
C THR A 57 3.28 9.33 6.55
N PRO A 58 4.10 10.36 6.78
CA PRO A 58 5.20 10.70 5.88
C PRO A 58 6.23 9.56 5.74
N SER A 59 6.45 8.77 6.80
CA SER A 59 7.33 7.60 6.80
C SER A 59 6.83 6.50 5.87
N PHE A 60 5.53 6.17 5.94
CA PHE A 60 4.94 5.17 5.06
C PHE A 60 4.95 5.63 3.60
N ALA A 61 4.52 6.87 3.33
CA ALA A 61 4.50 7.43 1.97
C ALA A 61 5.92 7.49 1.34
N LYS A 62 6.95 7.77 2.15
CA LYS A 62 8.34 7.72 1.68
C LYS A 62 8.83 6.29 1.43
N SER A 63 8.31 5.32 2.17
CA SER A 63 8.72 3.92 2.03
C SER A 63 8.12 3.27 0.79
N THR A 64 6.88 3.62 0.42
CA THR A 64 6.19 3.07 -0.77
C THR A 64 6.66 3.66 -2.10
N THR A 65 7.44 4.75 -2.08
CA THR A 65 8.00 5.39 -3.28
C THR A 65 9.40 4.90 -3.63
N ARG A 66 9.93 3.90 -2.91
CA ARG A 66 11.37 3.66 -2.90
C ARG A 66 11.96 3.06 -4.17
N ASP A 67 11.29 2.15 -4.88
CA ASP A 67 11.86 1.52 -6.08
C ASP A 67 10.74 0.92 -6.96
N LEU A 68 10.03 1.77 -7.72
CA LEU A 68 9.36 1.37 -8.97
C LEU A 68 10.29 1.73 -10.15
#